data_AF-A0A538S597-F1
#
_entry.id   AF-A0A538S597-F1
#
_cell.length_a   1.000
_cell.length_b   1.000
_cell.length_c   1.000
_cell.angle_alpha   90.00
_cell.angle_beta   90.00
_cell.angle_gamma   90.00
#
_symmetry.space_group_name_H-M   'P 1'
#
loop_
_entity.id
_entity.type
_entity.pdbx_description
1 polymer ?
#
loop_
_entity_poly.entity_id
_entity_poly.type
_entity_poly.pdbx_seq_one_letter_code
_entity_poly.pdbx_strand_id
1 'polypeptide(L)'
;MQELIDLRINLEAWLILGAVTALPAAAIWFYLVRPRPLLPPVRRRLVPWSGFEILAVLFLVLFFWPALAAAVVQHSGFLNWLYGDPIDPVHKNAAAELASDRLIFWTTILAWPEQVATIILVLRLASNTKPYQLGLTTYAAPRNVVAGWLGFAGLTPFVISVHLLMLWVFRSWFHFPAEDHPVLRVVQARPAAVEACMMILMVVVLAPVLEEILFRGMLQPWLARQEWGGQAAVLGSLVITMVVRYAKIQALHRPGATEIAQQMAPFLFILLLAPGLLLLHRLPRNWGFAQKKVSGTLRRSKLPHLLRLESSRHLFLGKARNWLGTPCEGRALYGTALLFAMSHANVWPAPIPLFLLALGLGWLAQRTQSLLGPMIWHALFNGVACVELLLTRS
;
A
#
# COMPACT_ATOMS: atom_id res chain seq x y z
N MET A 1 -8.37 27.86 7.34
CA MET A 1 -9.77 27.63 6.87
C MET A 1 -9.79 26.53 5.83
N GLN A 2 -8.92 26.57 4.82
CA GLN A 2 -8.73 25.46 3.88
C GLN A 2 -8.39 24.15 4.59
N GLU A 3 -7.56 24.15 5.64
CA GLU A 3 -7.18 22.92 6.35
C GLU A 3 -8.37 22.25 7.03
N LEU A 4 -9.31 23.03 7.56
CA LEU A 4 -10.53 22.51 8.18
C LEU A 4 -11.47 21.92 7.13
N ILE A 5 -11.48 22.49 5.91
CA ILE A 5 -12.23 21.96 4.77
C ILE A 5 -11.62 20.63 4.34
N ASP A 6 -10.31 20.57 4.13
CA ASP A 6 -9.62 19.35 3.71
C ASP A 6 -9.81 18.21 4.74
N LEU A 7 -9.71 18.54 6.03
CA LEU A 7 -9.99 17.60 7.13
C LEU A 7 -11.44 17.09 7.10
N ARG A 8 -12.41 18.00 6.92
CA ARG A 8 -13.83 17.66 6.85
C ARG A 8 -14.09 16.73 5.66
N ILE A 9 -13.61 17.07 4.46
CA ILE A 9 -13.83 16.28 3.24
C ILE A 9 -13.22 14.89 3.39
N ASN A 10 -11.99 14.78 3.89
CA ASN A 10 -11.33 13.48 4.12
C ASN A 10 -12.08 12.62 5.13
N LEU A 11 -12.58 13.23 6.21
CA LEU A 11 -13.38 12.53 7.22
C LEU A 11 -14.72 12.07 6.64
N GLU A 12 -15.41 12.92 5.90
CA GLU A 12 -16.67 12.59 5.22
C GLU A 12 -16.48 11.46 4.21
N ALA A 13 -15.44 11.52 3.37
CA ALA A 13 -15.11 10.48 2.41
C ALA A 13 -14.87 9.12 3.08
N TRP A 14 -14.09 9.11 4.18
CA TRP A 14 -13.84 7.91 4.97
C TRP A 14 -15.11 7.37 5.64
N LEU A 15 -15.95 8.25 6.22
CA LEU A 15 -17.20 7.87 6.86
C LEU A 15 -18.20 7.29 5.84
N ILE A 16 -18.35 7.91 4.68
CA ILE A 16 -19.24 7.44 3.61
C ILE A 16 -18.81 6.04 3.15
N LEU A 17 -17.54 5.89 2.78
CA LEU A 17 -17.05 4.60 2.28
C LEU A 17 -17.06 3.53 3.39
N GLY A 18 -16.72 3.90 4.63
CA GLY A 18 -16.81 3.04 5.79
C GLY A 18 -18.24 2.56 6.06
N ALA A 19 -19.23 3.45 6.00
CA ALA A 19 -20.63 3.12 6.23
C ALA A 19 -21.18 2.19 5.14
N VAL A 20 -20.91 2.49 3.86
CA VAL A 20 -21.36 1.69 2.72
C VAL A 20 -20.78 0.26 2.79
N THR A 21 -19.54 0.12 3.25
CA THR A 21 -18.85 -1.18 3.31
C THR A 21 -19.01 -1.91 4.66
N ALA A 22 -19.51 -1.23 5.69
CA ALA A 22 -19.73 -1.81 7.02
C ALA A 22 -20.78 -2.93 7.01
N LEU A 23 -21.90 -2.73 6.30
CA LEU A 23 -22.99 -3.72 6.25
C LEU A 23 -22.54 -5.08 5.69
N PRO A 24 -21.90 -5.17 4.51
CA PRO A 24 -21.41 -6.45 4.02
C PRO A 24 -20.31 -7.04 4.92
N ALA A 25 -19.41 -6.21 5.49
CA ALA A 25 -18.39 -6.69 6.41
C ALA A 25 -18.99 -7.29 7.70
N ALA A 26 -20.02 -6.63 8.27
CA ALA A 26 -20.74 -7.12 9.43
C ALA A 26 -21.49 -8.42 9.13
N ALA A 27 -22.18 -8.51 7.98
CA ALA A 27 -22.83 -9.74 7.55
C ALA A 27 -21.83 -10.90 7.43
N ILE A 28 -20.70 -10.69 6.76
CA ILE A 28 -19.63 -11.70 6.65
C ILE A 28 -19.13 -12.11 8.04
N TRP A 29 -18.94 -11.16 8.96
CA TRP A 29 -18.50 -11.44 10.32
C TRP A 29 -19.50 -12.31 11.09
N PHE A 30 -20.78 -11.93 11.10
CA PHE A 30 -21.82 -12.62 11.87
C PHE A 30 -22.13 -14.01 11.32
N TYR A 31 -22.18 -14.18 9.99
CA TYR A 31 -22.61 -15.43 9.37
C TYR A 31 -21.46 -16.39 9.00
N LEU A 32 -20.27 -15.87 8.68
CA LEU A 32 -19.19 -16.68 8.10
C LEU A 32 -17.91 -16.74 8.96
N VAL A 33 -17.74 -15.83 9.93
CA VAL A 33 -16.54 -15.77 10.78
C VAL A 33 -16.81 -16.28 12.20
N ARG A 34 -17.81 -15.75 12.91
CA ARG A 34 -18.15 -16.22 14.26
C ARG A 34 -18.60 -17.69 14.22
N PRO A 35 -18.13 -18.56 15.13
CA PRO A 35 -17.40 -18.29 16.38
C PRO A 35 -15.86 -18.45 16.29
N ARG A 36 -15.28 -18.48 15.08
CA ARG A 36 -13.84 -18.73 14.89
C ARG A 36 -13.00 -17.48 15.18
N PRO A 37 -11.75 -17.62 15.65
CA PRO A 37 -10.85 -16.48 15.77
C PRO A 37 -10.62 -15.85 14.39
N LEU A 38 -10.66 -14.51 14.35
CA LEU A 38 -10.50 -13.73 13.13
C LEU A 38 -9.16 -14.04 12.45
N LEU A 39 -8.07 -13.97 13.22
CA LEU A 39 -6.72 -14.18 12.69
C LEU A 39 -6.37 -15.68 12.73
N PRO A 40 -6.11 -16.33 11.58
CA PRO A 40 -5.74 -17.74 11.53
C PRO A 40 -4.39 -17.99 12.22
N PRO A 41 -4.01 -19.22 12.61
CA PRO A 41 -2.66 -19.49 13.10
C PRO A 41 -1.58 -19.13 12.06
N VAL A 42 -0.48 -18.52 12.50
CA VAL A 42 0.64 -18.17 11.61
C VAL A 42 1.28 -19.46 11.08
N ARG A 43 1.46 -19.56 9.76
CA ARG A 43 2.17 -20.65 9.09
C ARG A 43 3.37 -20.08 8.35
N ARG A 44 4.51 -20.79 8.36
CA ARG A 44 5.67 -20.43 7.54
C ARG A 44 5.56 -21.11 6.19
N ARG A 45 5.39 -20.33 5.13
CA ARG A 45 5.39 -20.85 3.76
C ARG A 45 6.79 -21.01 3.23
N LEU A 46 6.95 -21.95 2.31
CA LEU A 46 8.16 -22.07 1.50
C LEU A 46 8.16 -20.93 0.48
N VAL A 47 9.32 -20.31 0.34
CA VAL A 47 9.62 -19.27 -0.66
C VAL A 47 10.69 -19.87 -1.56
N PRO A 48 10.30 -20.60 -2.63
CA PRO A 48 11.24 -21.34 -3.47
C PRO A 48 11.95 -20.43 -4.49
N TRP A 49 11.44 -19.23 -4.73
CA TRP A 49 11.99 -18.32 -5.72
C TRP A 49 13.26 -17.62 -5.24
N SER A 50 14.14 -17.35 -6.19
CA SER A 50 15.43 -16.70 -6.02
C SER A 50 15.37 -15.18 -6.26
N GLY A 51 16.47 -14.50 -5.96
CA GLY A 51 16.63 -13.07 -6.29
C GLY A 51 16.65 -12.81 -7.80
N PHE A 52 17.15 -13.74 -8.61
CA PHE A 52 17.16 -13.61 -10.07
C PHE A 52 15.75 -13.62 -10.66
N GLU A 53 14.88 -14.49 -10.15
CA GLU A 53 13.46 -14.49 -10.52
C GLU A 53 12.78 -13.16 -10.17
N ILE A 54 13.07 -12.61 -8.99
CA ILE A 54 12.57 -11.29 -8.59
C ILE A 54 13.05 -10.21 -9.56
N LEU A 55 14.33 -10.18 -9.91
CA LEU A 55 14.86 -9.19 -10.85
C LEU A 55 14.24 -9.32 -12.24
N ALA A 56 14.05 -10.54 -12.74
CA ALA A 56 13.38 -10.79 -14.01
C ALA A 56 11.91 -10.32 -13.98
N VAL A 57 11.17 -10.64 -12.92
CA VAL A 57 9.79 -10.19 -12.74
C VAL A 57 9.72 -8.66 -12.65
N LEU A 58 10.58 -8.03 -11.85
CA LEU A 58 10.60 -6.56 -11.71
C LEU A 58 10.94 -5.89 -13.05
N PHE A 59 11.91 -6.42 -13.80
CA PHE A 59 12.23 -5.90 -15.13
C PHE A 59 11.02 -5.98 -16.07
N LEU A 60 10.38 -7.15 -16.14
CA LEU A 60 9.26 -7.37 -17.04
C LEU A 60 8.04 -6.51 -16.65
N VAL A 61 7.71 -6.47 -15.37
CA VAL A 61 6.53 -5.79 -14.85
C VAL A 61 6.69 -4.27 -14.89
N LEU A 62 7.84 -3.74 -14.48
CA LEU A 62 8.03 -2.29 -14.34
C LEU A 62 8.50 -1.61 -15.62
N PHE A 63 9.15 -2.34 -16.54
CA PHE A 63 9.75 -1.74 -17.74
C PHE A 63 9.22 -2.35 -19.04
N PHE A 64 9.28 -3.68 -19.20
CA PHE A 64 8.97 -4.32 -20.49
C PHE A 64 7.49 -4.15 -20.89
N TRP A 65 6.55 -4.59 -20.04
CA TRP A 65 5.12 -4.54 -20.39
C TRP A 65 4.58 -3.10 -20.53
N PRO A 66 4.91 -2.16 -19.63
CA PRO A 66 4.53 -0.76 -19.83
C PRO A 66 5.10 -0.16 -21.12
N ALA A 67 6.37 -0.44 -21.46
CA ALA A 67 6.99 0.06 -22.68
C ALA A 67 6.35 -0.53 -23.94
N LEU A 68 6.07 -1.84 -23.94
CA LEU A 68 5.39 -2.50 -25.04
C LEU A 68 3.97 -1.96 -25.24
N ALA A 69 3.19 -1.84 -24.15
CA ALA A 69 1.86 -1.27 -24.19
C ALA A 69 1.88 0.19 -24.69
N ALA A 70 2.83 0.99 -24.23
CA ALA A 70 3.04 2.35 -24.72
C ALA A 70 3.32 2.39 -26.23
N ALA A 71 4.21 1.53 -26.72
CA ALA A 71 4.51 1.46 -28.15
C ALA A 71 3.26 1.08 -28.96
N VAL A 72 2.49 0.09 -28.51
CA VAL A 72 1.24 -0.33 -29.17
C VAL A 72 0.21 0.81 -29.21
N VAL A 73 0.00 1.50 -28.10
CA VAL A 73 -0.96 2.63 -28.02
C VAL A 73 -0.52 3.79 -28.90
N GLN A 74 0.77 4.13 -28.90
CA GLN A 74 1.31 5.24 -29.70
C GLN A 74 1.27 4.94 -31.21
N HIS A 75 1.63 3.73 -31.62
CA HIS A 75 1.71 3.37 -33.05
C HIS A 75 0.37 2.93 -33.67
N SER A 76 -0.63 2.59 -32.87
CA SER A 76 -1.96 2.20 -33.37
C SER A 76 -2.82 3.38 -33.84
N GLY A 77 -2.45 4.62 -33.50
CA GLY A 77 -3.31 5.79 -33.72
C GLY A 77 -4.55 5.84 -32.82
N PHE A 78 -4.67 4.93 -31.85
CA PHE A 78 -5.83 4.79 -30.98
C PHE A 78 -6.16 6.08 -30.20
N LEU A 79 -5.17 6.73 -29.61
CA LEU A 79 -5.39 7.97 -28.85
C LEU A 79 -5.85 9.12 -29.74
N ASN A 80 -5.30 9.23 -30.95
CA ASN A 80 -5.71 10.25 -31.91
C ASN A 80 -7.15 10.00 -32.37
N TRP A 81 -7.53 8.73 -32.59
CA TRP A 81 -8.91 8.36 -32.92
C TRP A 81 -9.90 8.69 -31.79
N LEU A 82 -9.51 8.43 -30.54
CA LEU A 82 -10.39 8.59 -29.38
C LEU A 82 -10.51 10.05 -28.89
N TYR A 83 -9.39 10.77 -28.86
CA TYR A 83 -9.31 12.11 -28.26
C TYR A 83 -9.17 13.24 -29.28
N GLY A 84 -8.81 12.96 -30.53
CA GLY A 84 -8.65 13.98 -31.59
C GLY A 84 -7.42 14.89 -31.43
N ASP A 85 -6.76 14.89 -30.26
CA ASP A 85 -5.59 15.71 -29.98
C ASP A 85 -4.30 15.00 -30.42
N PRO A 86 -3.51 15.56 -31.37
CA PRO A 86 -2.17 15.05 -31.62
C PRO A 86 -1.30 15.30 -30.38
N ILE A 87 -0.64 14.25 -29.88
CA ILE A 87 0.41 14.38 -28.87
C ILE A 87 1.57 15.14 -29.53
N ASP A 88 1.66 16.46 -29.32
CA ASP A 88 2.84 17.24 -29.71
C ASP A 88 3.89 17.16 -28.57
N PRO A 89 4.99 16.41 -28.75
CA PRO A 89 6.03 16.29 -27.73
C PRO A 89 6.89 17.56 -27.58
N VAL A 90 6.75 18.56 -28.47
CA VAL A 90 7.63 19.72 -28.53
C VAL A 90 7.18 20.86 -27.61
N HIS A 91 5.87 21.02 -27.39
CA HIS A 91 5.33 22.09 -26.55
C HIS A 91 4.86 21.57 -25.18
N LYS A 92 5.56 21.94 -24.11
CA LYS A 92 5.10 21.73 -22.72
C LYS A 92 3.95 22.68 -22.37
N ASN A 93 2.77 22.43 -22.93
CA ASN A 93 1.53 23.09 -22.54
C ASN A 93 0.62 22.11 -21.79
N ALA A 94 -0.44 22.63 -21.15
CA ALA A 94 -1.36 21.81 -20.36
C ALA A 94 -2.03 20.68 -21.18
N ALA A 95 -2.22 20.89 -22.49
CA ALA A 95 -2.78 19.88 -23.38
C ALA A 95 -1.82 18.69 -23.59
N ALA A 96 -0.53 18.96 -23.79
CA ALA A 96 0.50 17.91 -23.91
C ALA A 96 0.66 17.11 -22.61
N GLU A 97 0.56 17.76 -21.45
CA GLU A 97 0.58 17.07 -20.15
C GLU A 97 -0.65 16.17 -19.97
N LEU A 98 -1.85 16.65 -20.32
CA LEU A 98 -3.07 15.86 -20.28
C LEU A 98 -3.01 14.66 -21.23
N ALA A 99 -2.49 14.85 -22.44
CA ALA A 99 -2.33 13.77 -23.42
C ALA A 99 -1.33 12.71 -22.95
N SER A 100 -0.24 13.13 -22.29
CA SER A 100 0.71 12.22 -21.63
C SER A 100 0.05 11.44 -20.48
N ASP A 101 -0.76 12.09 -19.64
CA ASP A 101 -1.47 11.42 -18.54
C ASP A 101 -2.49 10.39 -19.08
N ARG A 102 -3.22 10.73 -20.16
CA ARG A 102 -4.12 9.80 -20.86
C ARG A 102 -3.39 8.59 -21.42
N LEU A 103 -2.23 8.79 -22.06
CA LEU A 103 -1.38 7.71 -22.53
C LEU A 103 -1.02 6.78 -21.36
N ILE A 104 -0.52 7.32 -20.24
CA ILE A 104 -0.15 6.54 -19.06
C ILE A 104 -1.31 5.69 -18.54
N PHE A 105 -2.54 6.22 -18.51
CA PHE A 105 -3.71 5.46 -18.09
C PHE A 105 -4.01 4.27 -19.00
N TRP A 106 -4.05 4.49 -20.31
CA TRP A 106 -4.30 3.42 -21.27
C TRP A 106 -3.21 2.35 -21.22
N THR A 107 -1.93 2.76 -21.15
CA THR A 107 -0.81 1.82 -21.09
C THR A 107 -0.84 1.01 -19.79
N THR A 108 -1.22 1.63 -18.68
CA THR A 108 -1.30 0.93 -17.38
C THR A 108 -2.38 -0.14 -17.40
N ILE A 109 -3.58 0.19 -17.92
CA ILE A 109 -4.69 -0.76 -18.00
C ILE A 109 -4.36 -1.91 -18.97
N LEU A 110 -3.77 -1.59 -20.12
CA LEU A 110 -3.43 -2.59 -21.14
C LEU A 110 -2.28 -3.51 -20.71
N ALA A 111 -1.30 -3.01 -19.96
CA ALA A 111 -0.17 -3.84 -19.49
C ALA A 111 -0.52 -4.71 -18.28
N TRP A 112 -1.57 -4.37 -17.53
CA TRP A 112 -1.85 -4.99 -16.24
C TRP A 112 -2.07 -6.51 -16.28
N PRO A 113 -2.84 -7.08 -17.23
CA PRO A 113 -3.03 -8.53 -17.31
C PRO A 113 -1.69 -9.27 -17.47
N GLU A 114 -0.81 -8.77 -18.32
CA GLU A 114 0.50 -9.33 -18.61
C GLU A 114 1.44 -9.15 -17.41
N GLN A 115 1.36 -8.04 -16.69
CA GLN A 115 2.10 -7.82 -15.45
C GLN A 115 1.75 -8.87 -14.39
N VAL A 116 0.46 -9.09 -14.13
CA VAL A 116 0.02 -10.09 -13.14
C VAL A 116 0.36 -11.50 -13.61
N ALA A 117 0.10 -11.81 -14.88
CA ALA A 117 0.42 -13.11 -15.47
C ALA A 117 1.92 -13.40 -15.37
N THR A 118 2.79 -12.41 -15.62
CA THR A 118 4.24 -12.55 -15.55
C THR A 118 4.72 -12.97 -14.16
N ILE A 119 4.21 -12.33 -13.11
CA ILE A 119 4.60 -12.68 -11.73
C ILE A 119 4.26 -14.15 -11.46
N ILE A 120 3.08 -14.60 -11.88
CA ILE A 120 2.63 -15.98 -11.64
C ILE A 120 3.42 -16.96 -12.52
N LEU A 121 3.56 -16.68 -13.81
CA LEU A 121 4.14 -17.59 -14.80
C LEU A 121 5.65 -17.72 -14.64
N VAL A 122 6.39 -16.61 -14.47
CA VAL A 122 7.85 -16.67 -14.31
C VAL A 122 8.22 -17.47 -13.06
N LEU A 123 7.58 -17.19 -11.92
CA LEU A 123 7.82 -17.93 -10.67
C LEU A 123 7.35 -19.39 -10.74
N ARG A 124 6.27 -19.66 -11.48
CA ARG A 124 5.80 -21.02 -11.72
C ARG A 124 6.78 -21.82 -12.57
N LEU A 125 7.31 -21.23 -13.63
CA LEU A 125 8.21 -21.91 -14.56
C LEU A 125 9.62 -22.08 -13.99
N ALA A 126 10.15 -21.08 -13.27
CA ALA A 126 11.52 -21.12 -12.75
C ALA A 126 11.66 -21.93 -11.45
N SER A 127 10.73 -21.80 -10.51
CA SER A 127 10.84 -22.41 -9.17
C SER A 127 9.64 -23.28 -8.77
N ASN A 128 8.74 -23.58 -9.71
CA ASN A 128 7.50 -24.32 -9.45
C ASN A 128 6.63 -23.66 -8.36
N THR A 129 6.75 -22.34 -8.21
CA THR A 129 5.98 -21.57 -7.21
C THR A 129 4.49 -21.75 -7.43
N LYS A 130 3.76 -22.03 -6.35
CA LYS A 130 2.30 -22.17 -6.34
C LYS A 130 1.65 -20.85 -5.91
N PRO A 131 0.48 -20.47 -6.44
CA PRO A 131 -0.16 -19.19 -6.12
C PRO A 131 -0.32 -18.92 -4.61
N TYR A 132 -0.68 -19.93 -3.83
CA TYR A 132 -0.81 -19.76 -2.37
C TYR A 132 0.52 -19.38 -1.70
N GLN A 133 1.69 -19.66 -2.30
CA GLN A 133 2.98 -19.26 -1.72
C GLN A 133 3.18 -17.74 -1.80
N LEU A 134 2.57 -17.09 -2.80
CA LEU A 134 2.48 -15.64 -2.94
C LEU A 134 1.36 -15.04 -2.08
N GLY A 135 0.58 -15.84 -1.34
CA GLY A 135 -0.59 -15.35 -0.61
C GLY A 135 -1.87 -15.26 -1.45
N LEU A 136 -1.84 -15.70 -2.71
CA LEU A 136 -3.02 -15.86 -3.56
C LEU A 136 -3.77 -17.13 -3.14
N THR A 137 -4.66 -16.97 -2.17
CA THR A 137 -5.46 -18.07 -1.61
C THR A 137 -6.81 -17.58 -1.12
N THR A 138 -7.83 -18.42 -1.29
CA THR A 138 -9.17 -18.23 -0.73
C THR A 138 -9.30 -18.84 0.68
N TYR A 139 -8.23 -19.40 1.24
CA TYR A 139 -8.24 -19.94 2.59
C TYR A 139 -8.63 -18.87 3.61
N ALA A 140 -9.71 -19.15 4.35
CA ALA A 140 -10.29 -18.22 5.31
C ALA A 140 -10.66 -16.85 4.70
N ALA A 141 -11.09 -16.81 3.42
CA ALA A 141 -11.47 -15.58 2.73
C ALA A 141 -12.43 -14.68 3.54
N PRO A 142 -13.52 -15.18 4.14
CA PRO A 142 -14.39 -14.36 4.99
C PRO A 142 -13.64 -13.63 6.11
N ARG A 143 -12.67 -14.30 6.73
CA ARG A 143 -11.88 -13.72 7.83
C ARG A 143 -10.91 -12.67 7.32
N ASN A 144 -10.31 -12.90 6.15
CA ASN A 144 -9.40 -11.93 5.53
C ASN A 144 -10.13 -10.67 5.06
N VAL A 145 -11.34 -10.80 4.50
CA VAL A 145 -12.17 -9.64 4.14
C VAL A 145 -12.49 -8.80 5.37
N VAL A 146 -12.97 -9.43 6.45
CA VAL A 146 -13.28 -8.70 7.70
C VAL A 146 -12.01 -8.10 8.32
N ALA A 147 -10.88 -8.82 8.31
CA ALA A 147 -9.63 -8.28 8.84
C ALA A 147 -9.10 -7.09 8.03
N GLY A 148 -9.22 -7.13 6.70
CA GLY A 148 -8.90 -6.01 5.81
C GLY A 148 -9.80 -4.80 6.10
N TRP A 149 -11.11 -5.02 6.20
CA TRP A 149 -12.05 -3.96 6.54
C TRP A 149 -11.80 -3.36 7.93
N LEU A 150 -11.48 -4.17 8.95
CA LEU A 150 -11.12 -3.66 10.28
C LEU A 150 -9.81 -2.87 10.28
N GLY A 151 -8.82 -3.29 9.47
CA GLY A 151 -7.60 -2.52 9.25
C GLY A 151 -7.90 -1.16 8.63
N PHE A 152 -8.75 -1.15 7.59
CA PHE A 152 -9.26 0.06 6.98
C PHE A 152 -9.99 0.96 7.99
N ALA A 153 -10.96 0.44 8.74
CA ALA A 153 -11.73 1.22 9.70
C ALA A 153 -10.88 1.73 10.88
N GLY A 154 -9.88 0.95 11.31
CA GLY A 154 -9.08 1.28 12.48
C GLY A 154 -7.90 2.22 12.21
N LEU A 155 -7.08 1.92 11.20
CA LEU A 155 -5.79 2.59 11.00
C LEU A 155 -5.84 3.69 9.93
N THR A 156 -6.75 3.63 8.96
CA THR A 156 -6.90 4.67 7.93
C THR A 156 -7.12 6.08 8.48
N PRO A 157 -8.00 6.35 9.47
CA PRO A 157 -8.17 7.71 9.98
C PRO A 157 -6.87 8.25 10.58
N PHE A 158 -6.05 7.38 11.20
CA PHE A 158 -4.74 7.79 11.70
C PHE A 158 -3.76 8.12 10.55
N VAL A 159 -3.72 7.29 9.50
CA VAL A 159 -2.89 7.53 8.31
C VAL A 159 -3.26 8.85 7.62
N ILE A 160 -4.56 9.10 7.42
CA ILE A 160 -5.09 10.36 6.87
C ILE A 160 -4.72 11.54 7.78
N SER A 161 -4.86 11.39 9.10
CA SER A 161 -4.48 12.46 10.04
C SER A 161 -3.00 12.83 9.92
N VAL A 162 -2.13 11.83 9.78
CA VAL A 162 -0.69 12.06 9.53
C VAL A 162 -0.47 12.72 8.18
N HIS A 163 -1.19 12.30 7.13
CA HIS A 163 -1.10 12.93 5.80
C HIS A 163 -1.43 14.42 5.86
N LEU A 164 -2.58 14.79 6.44
CA LEU A 164 -3.03 16.17 6.57
C LEU A 164 -2.08 16.99 7.46
N LEU A 165 -1.56 16.41 8.54
CA LEU A 165 -0.54 17.05 9.37
C LEU A 165 0.72 17.35 8.57
N MET A 166 1.20 16.39 7.77
CA MET A 166 2.38 16.59 6.93
C MET A 166 2.14 17.65 5.86
N LEU A 167 0.99 17.65 5.19
CA LEU A 167 0.64 18.72 4.25
C LEU A 167 0.67 20.10 4.93
N TRP A 168 0.10 20.21 6.13
CA TRP A 168 0.14 21.45 6.91
C TRP A 168 1.57 21.86 7.28
N VAL A 169 2.41 20.93 7.78
CA VAL A 169 3.81 21.21 8.13
C VAL A 169 4.61 21.67 6.91
N PHE A 170 4.54 20.94 5.80
CA PHE A 170 5.31 21.26 4.60
C PHE A 170 4.88 22.58 3.95
N ARG A 171 3.58 22.88 3.95
CA ARG A 171 3.05 24.15 3.45
C ARG A 171 3.41 25.33 4.37
N SER A 172 3.22 25.17 5.69
CA SER A 172 3.32 26.29 6.63
C SER A 172 4.74 26.59 7.07
N TRP A 173 5.59 25.57 7.21
CA TRP A 173 6.95 25.73 7.74
C TRP A 173 7.99 25.76 6.62
N PHE A 174 7.84 24.88 5.63
CA PHE A 174 8.81 24.73 4.54
C PHE A 174 8.43 25.49 3.27
N HIS A 175 7.19 26.02 3.19
CA HIS A 175 6.67 26.73 2.02
C HIS A 175 6.80 25.92 0.73
N PHE A 176 6.72 24.59 0.84
CA PHE A 176 6.78 23.71 -0.32
C PHE A 176 5.44 23.75 -1.06
N PRO A 177 5.42 24.05 -2.37
CA PRO A 177 4.22 23.90 -3.17
C PRO A 177 3.81 22.42 -3.18
N ALA A 178 2.50 22.16 -3.14
CA ALA A 178 1.98 20.81 -3.29
C ALA A 178 2.40 20.27 -4.66
N GLU A 179 2.97 19.06 -4.70
CA GLU A 179 3.29 18.41 -5.96
C GLU A 179 2.02 17.79 -6.55
N ASP A 180 1.69 18.15 -7.80
CA ASP A 180 0.46 17.67 -8.44
C ASP A 180 0.48 16.16 -8.70
N HIS A 181 -0.66 15.52 -8.46
CA HIS A 181 -0.87 14.12 -8.81
C HIS A 181 -1.42 14.02 -10.25
N PRO A 182 -0.90 13.14 -11.13
CA PRO A 182 -1.39 13.00 -12.51
C PRO A 182 -2.91 12.77 -12.62
N VAL A 183 -3.44 11.92 -11.73
CA VAL A 183 -4.89 11.72 -11.52
C VAL A 183 -5.64 13.04 -11.29
N LEU A 184 -5.10 13.94 -10.46
CA LEU A 184 -5.76 15.21 -10.17
C LEU A 184 -5.82 16.11 -11.40
N ARG A 185 -4.79 16.13 -12.27
CA ARG A 185 -4.80 16.93 -13.51
C ARG A 185 -5.89 16.47 -14.47
N VAL A 186 -6.02 15.17 -14.70
CA VAL A 186 -7.09 14.63 -15.56
C VAL A 186 -8.47 14.90 -14.96
N VAL A 187 -8.57 14.85 -13.64
CA VAL A 187 -9.79 15.23 -12.91
C VAL A 187 -10.10 16.72 -13.10
N GLN A 188 -9.13 17.61 -13.02
CA GLN A 188 -9.36 19.05 -13.20
C GLN A 188 -9.78 19.39 -14.64
N ALA A 189 -9.34 18.59 -15.62
CA ALA A 189 -9.71 18.73 -17.03
C ALA A 189 -11.17 18.32 -17.36
N ARG A 190 -12.02 18.05 -16.35
CA ARG A 190 -13.40 17.53 -16.49
C ARG A 190 -13.44 16.23 -17.32
N PRO A 191 -13.02 15.11 -16.73
CA PRO A 191 -12.85 13.85 -17.44
C PRO A 191 -14.18 13.36 -18.01
N ALA A 192 -14.10 12.73 -19.18
CA ALA A 192 -15.22 11.94 -19.70
C ALA A 192 -15.56 10.80 -18.72
N ALA A 193 -16.79 10.28 -18.78
CA ALA A 193 -17.21 9.16 -17.92
C ALA A 193 -16.25 7.95 -18.01
N VAL A 194 -15.72 7.69 -19.20
CA VAL A 194 -14.73 6.64 -19.46
C VAL A 194 -13.44 6.87 -18.69
N GLU A 195 -12.89 8.09 -18.69
CA GLU A 195 -11.67 8.42 -17.97
C GLU A 195 -11.88 8.30 -16.46
N ALA A 196 -13.02 8.75 -15.93
CA ALA A 196 -13.36 8.57 -14.52
C ALA A 196 -13.43 7.07 -14.13
N CYS A 197 -14.08 6.24 -14.95
CA CYS A 197 -14.14 4.79 -14.72
C CYS A 197 -12.75 4.14 -14.77
N MET A 198 -11.92 4.51 -15.73
CA MET A 198 -10.55 4.01 -15.86
C MET A 198 -9.71 4.37 -14.64
N MET A 199 -9.80 5.61 -14.17
CA MET A 199 -9.07 6.08 -12.99
C MET A 199 -9.48 5.32 -11.73
N ILE A 200 -10.79 5.16 -11.49
CA ILE A 200 -11.29 4.38 -10.36
C ILE A 200 -10.82 2.93 -10.46
N LEU A 201 -10.95 2.29 -11.63
CA LEU A 201 -10.49 0.93 -11.85
C LEU A 201 -9.00 0.78 -11.55
N MET A 202 -8.16 1.68 -12.07
CA MET A 202 -6.72 1.66 -11.87
C MET A 202 -6.34 1.84 -10.40
N VAL A 203 -6.89 2.86 -9.75
CA VAL A 203 -6.51 3.28 -8.39
C VAL A 203 -7.09 2.34 -7.32
N VAL A 204 -8.33 1.88 -7.48
CA VAL A 204 -9.03 1.09 -6.46
C VAL A 204 -8.82 -0.42 -6.65
N VAL A 205 -8.55 -0.89 -7.87
CA VAL A 205 -8.48 -2.33 -8.17
C VAL A 205 -7.10 -2.73 -8.68
N LEU A 206 -6.67 -2.19 -9.82
CA LEU A 206 -5.49 -2.70 -10.53
C LEU A 206 -4.20 -2.47 -9.74
N ALA A 207 -3.97 -1.24 -9.26
CA ALA A 207 -2.77 -0.90 -8.50
C ALA A 207 -2.69 -1.68 -7.18
N PRO A 208 -3.72 -1.72 -6.30
CA PRO A 208 -3.68 -2.53 -5.10
C PRO A 208 -3.39 -4.01 -5.36
N VAL A 209 -4.00 -4.62 -6.38
CA VAL A 209 -3.75 -6.03 -6.68
C VAL A 209 -2.29 -6.26 -7.09
N LEU A 210 -1.77 -5.47 -8.02
CA LEU A 210 -0.39 -5.62 -8.50
C LEU A 210 0.62 -5.35 -7.38
N GLU A 211 0.42 -4.27 -6.63
CA GLU A 211 1.31 -3.86 -5.54
C GLU A 211 1.31 -4.85 -4.38
N GLU A 212 0.15 -5.37 -3.96
CA GLU A 212 0.11 -6.39 -2.91
C GLU A 212 0.78 -7.69 -3.34
N ILE A 213 0.67 -8.09 -4.62
CA ILE A 213 1.37 -9.26 -5.15
C ILE A 213 2.88 -9.03 -5.15
N LEU A 214 3.35 -7.90 -5.68
CA LEU A 214 4.78 -7.58 -5.77
C LEU A 214 5.40 -7.41 -4.38
N PHE A 215 4.83 -6.57 -3.53
CA PHE A 215 5.44 -6.23 -2.25
C PHE A 215 5.18 -7.30 -1.19
N ARG A 216 3.93 -7.70 -0.96
CA ARG A 216 3.56 -8.57 0.18
C ARG A 216 3.60 -10.04 -0.20
N GLY A 217 3.33 -10.36 -1.47
CA GLY A 217 3.38 -11.71 -1.99
C GLY A 217 4.79 -12.18 -2.35
N MET A 218 5.58 -11.35 -3.04
CA MET A 218 6.87 -11.74 -3.61
C MET A 218 8.08 -11.19 -2.83
N LEU A 219 8.19 -9.87 -2.66
CA LEU A 219 9.38 -9.23 -2.10
C LEU A 219 9.53 -9.46 -0.59
N GLN A 220 8.51 -9.14 0.19
CA GLN A 220 8.55 -9.20 1.65
C GLN A 220 8.88 -10.61 2.17
N PRO A 221 8.24 -11.70 1.69
CA PRO A 221 8.56 -13.06 2.15
C PRO A 221 9.98 -13.50 1.75
N TRP A 222 10.49 -13.07 0.61
CA TRP A 222 11.85 -13.41 0.18
C TRP A 222 12.90 -12.69 1.02
N LEU A 223 12.74 -11.37 1.21
CA LEU A 223 13.64 -10.58 2.05
C LEU A 223 13.61 -11.03 3.51
N ALA A 224 12.47 -11.50 4.02
CA ALA A 224 12.35 -12.03 5.37
C ALA A 224 13.21 -13.28 5.63
N ARG A 225 13.64 -13.99 4.56
CA ARG A 225 14.54 -15.14 4.67
C ARG A 225 16.01 -14.77 4.61
N GLN A 226 16.32 -13.55 4.19
CA GLN A 226 17.69 -13.04 4.12
C GLN A 226 18.01 -12.29 5.40
N GLU A 227 19.17 -12.54 6.01
CA GLU A 227 19.60 -11.80 7.19
C GLU A 227 19.86 -10.32 6.89
N TRP A 228 20.18 -10.00 5.64
CA TRP A 228 20.40 -8.64 5.14
C TRP A 228 19.15 -8.04 4.46
N GLY A 229 18.04 -8.79 4.34
CA GLY A 229 16.93 -8.41 3.46
C GLY A 229 16.30 -7.06 3.80
N GLY A 230 16.16 -6.73 5.08
CA GLY A 230 15.67 -5.40 5.48
C GLY A 230 16.60 -4.26 5.06
N GLN A 231 17.92 -4.45 5.15
CA GLN A 231 18.91 -3.46 4.73
C GLN A 231 18.88 -3.26 3.21
N ALA A 232 18.79 -4.35 2.44
CA ALA A 232 18.68 -4.25 0.99
C ALA A 232 17.40 -3.56 0.53
N ALA A 233 16.28 -3.71 1.24
CA ALA A 233 15.06 -2.98 0.91
C ALA A 233 15.19 -1.47 1.20
N VAL A 234 15.91 -1.08 2.26
CA VAL A 234 16.26 0.32 2.52
C VAL A 234 17.18 0.88 1.43
N LEU A 235 18.19 0.11 1.01
CA LEU A 235 19.05 0.50 -0.12
C LEU A 235 18.23 0.64 -1.41
N GLY A 236 17.34 -0.31 -1.69
CA GLY A 236 16.39 -0.23 -2.81
C GLY A 236 15.50 1.00 -2.72
N SER A 237 15.15 1.44 -1.51
CA SER A 237 14.37 2.67 -1.29
C SER A 237 15.15 3.92 -1.72
N LEU A 238 16.47 3.96 -1.52
CA LEU A 238 17.33 5.04 -2.01
C LEU A 238 17.41 5.02 -3.55
N VAL A 239 17.59 3.83 -4.13
CA VAL A 239 17.68 3.66 -5.59
C VAL A 239 16.37 4.07 -6.27
N ILE A 240 15.22 3.60 -5.79
CA ILE A 240 13.93 3.94 -6.40
C ILE A 240 13.63 5.43 -6.24
N THR A 241 13.95 6.04 -5.10
CA THR A 241 13.79 7.48 -4.91
C THR A 241 14.67 8.26 -5.89
N MET A 242 15.90 7.83 -6.13
CA MET A 242 16.76 8.45 -7.14
C MET A 242 16.13 8.36 -8.53
N VAL A 243 15.66 7.18 -8.94
CA VAL A 243 15.01 6.97 -10.24
C VAL A 243 13.75 7.83 -10.39
N VAL A 244 12.87 7.82 -9.39
CA VAL A 244 11.58 8.52 -9.41
C VAL A 244 11.76 10.05 -9.36
N ARG A 245 12.75 10.56 -8.61
CA ARG A 245 13.02 12.00 -8.51
C ARG A 245 13.95 12.52 -9.61
N TYR A 246 14.60 11.64 -10.38
CA TYR A 246 15.65 12.00 -11.34
C TYR A 246 15.24 13.14 -12.29
N ALA A 247 14.08 13.00 -12.93
CA ALA A 247 13.57 13.99 -13.88
C ALA A 247 13.32 15.35 -13.22
N LYS A 248 12.77 15.37 -11.99
CA LYS A 248 12.53 16.61 -11.24
C LYS A 248 13.84 17.29 -10.84
N ILE A 249 14.83 16.50 -10.43
CA ILE A 249 16.17 17.01 -10.08
C ILE A 249 16.88 17.58 -11.32
N GLN A 250 16.80 16.91 -12.46
CA GLN A 250 17.39 17.40 -13.71
C GLN A 250 16.70 18.65 -14.25
N ALA A 251 15.40 18.81 -13.99
CA ALA A 251 14.64 19.98 -14.44
C ALA A 251 14.97 21.26 -13.66
N LEU A 252 15.73 21.18 -12.56
CA LEU A 252 16.13 22.35 -11.76
C LEU A 252 17.11 23.25 -12.54
N HIS A 253 16.65 24.43 -12.94
CA HIS A 253 17.48 25.45 -13.58
C HIS A 253 17.69 26.63 -12.63
N ARG A 254 18.91 26.76 -12.08
CA ARG A 254 19.27 27.75 -11.04
C ARG A 254 18.35 27.69 -9.81
N PRO A 255 18.29 26.52 -9.13
CA PRO A 255 17.31 26.32 -8.09
C PRO A 255 17.59 27.14 -6.83
N GLY A 256 16.51 27.61 -6.19
CA GLY A 256 16.57 28.17 -4.86
C GLY A 256 16.85 27.11 -3.79
N ALA A 257 17.23 27.53 -2.57
CA ALA A 257 17.47 26.60 -1.46
C ALA A 257 16.24 25.74 -1.10
N THR A 258 15.04 26.30 -1.23
CA THR A 258 13.76 25.61 -0.98
C THR A 258 13.48 24.50 -1.98
N GLU A 259 13.75 24.73 -3.27
CA GLU A 259 13.56 23.74 -4.33
C GLU A 259 14.51 22.56 -4.17
N ILE A 260 15.79 22.83 -3.85
CA ILE A 260 16.76 21.79 -3.53
C ILE A 260 16.29 20.99 -2.32
N ALA A 261 15.86 21.67 -1.25
CA ALA A 261 15.37 21.00 -0.03
C ALA A 261 14.16 20.11 -0.32
N GLN A 262 13.22 20.55 -1.15
CA GLN A 262 12.05 19.77 -1.55
C GLN A 262 12.46 18.52 -2.35
N GLN A 263 13.41 18.64 -3.28
CA GLN A 263 13.90 17.49 -4.03
C GLN A 263 14.69 16.50 -3.17
N MET A 264 15.39 16.97 -2.14
CA MET A 264 16.18 16.16 -1.22
C MET A 264 15.38 15.55 -0.05
N ALA A 265 14.20 16.08 0.26
CA ALA A 265 13.38 15.64 1.40
C ALA A 265 13.08 14.12 1.43
N PRO A 266 12.76 13.44 0.31
CA PRO A 266 12.60 11.98 0.31
C PRO A 266 13.85 11.21 0.76
N PHE A 267 15.04 11.67 0.36
CA PHE A 267 16.31 11.04 0.76
C PHE A 267 16.58 11.22 2.24
N LEU A 268 16.34 12.44 2.76
CA LEU A 268 16.44 12.73 4.19
C LEU A 268 15.48 11.88 5.02
N PHE A 269 14.27 11.64 4.52
CA PHE A 269 13.30 10.77 5.18
C PHE A 269 13.77 9.32 5.26
N ILE A 270 14.40 8.78 4.21
CA ILE A 270 15.01 7.45 4.27
C ILE A 270 16.13 7.41 5.32
N LEU A 271 17.01 8.42 5.33
CA LEU A 271 18.10 8.51 6.31
C LEU A 271 17.58 8.60 7.75
N LEU A 272 16.50 9.36 7.97
CA LEU A 272 15.83 9.47 9.27
C LEU A 272 15.25 8.14 9.75
N LEU A 273 14.72 7.33 8.82
CA LEU A 273 14.12 6.03 9.11
C LEU A 273 15.12 4.88 9.19
N ALA A 274 16.31 5.02 8.59
CA ALA A 274 17.33 3.96 8.58
C ALA A 274 17.73 3.47 10.01
N PRO A 275 17.89 4.32 11.03
CA PRO A 275 18.11 3.87 12.42
C PRO A 275 16.98 3.02 12.99
N GLY A 276 15.73 3.20 12.51
CA GLY A 276 14.59 2.38 12.91
C GLY A 276 14.81 0.89 12.64
N LEU A 277 15.53 0.55 11.58
CA LEU A 277 15.91 -0.83 11.25
C LEU A 277 16.88 -1.43 12.28
N LEU A 278 17.78 -0.60 12.84
CA LEU A 278 18.73 -1.00 13.89
C LEU A 278 18.02 -1.18 15.24
N LEU A 279 17.00 -0.38 15.53
CA LEU A 279 16.21 -0.51 16.76
C LEU A 279 15.39 -1.81 16.78
N LEU A 280 14.94 -2.31 15.62
CA LEU A 280 14.28 -3.61 15.52
C LEU A 280 15.17 -4.79 15.97
N HIS A 281 16.50 -4.66 15.89
CA HIS A 281 17.43 -5.67 16.45
C HIS A 281 17.43 -5.70 17.98
N ARG A 282 17.10 -4.57 18.63
CA ARG A 282 17.13 -4.44 20.08
C ARG A 282 15.79 -4.77 20.74
N LEU A 283 14.72 -4.93 19.97
CA LEU A 283 13.42 -5.28 20.52
C LEU A 283 13.46 -6.70 21.12
N PRO A 284 13.16 -6.86 22.42
CA PRO A 284 13.16 -8.17 23.05
C PRO A 284 12.13 -9.09 22.39
N ARG A 285 12.53 -10.33 22.09
CA ARG A 285 11.71 -11.39 21.48
C ARG A 285 10.40 -11.69 22.22
N ASN A 286 10.23 -11.19 23.45
CA ASN A 286 9.13 -11.49 24.34
C ASN A 286 8.17 -10.30 24.56
N TRP A 287 8.09 -9.34 23.62
CA TRP A 287 7.10 -8.26 23.70
C TRP A 287 5.67 -8.81 23.51
N GLY A 288 5.12 -9.29 24.61
CA GLY A 288 3.72 -9.58 24.85
C GLY A 288 3.46 -9.25 26.31
N PHE A 289 2.25 -8.77 26.63
CA PHE A 289 1.83 -8.60 28.02
C PHE A 289 2.20 -9.87 28.79
N ALA A 290 3.18 -9.78 29.68
CA ALA A 290 3.58 -10.89 30.52
C ALA A 290 2.30 -11.36 31.21
N GLN A 291 1.82 -12.55 30.88
CA GLN A 291 0.79 -13.18 31.68
C GLN A 291 1.45 -13.43 33.02
N LYS A 292 1.26 -12.52 33.97
CA LYS A 292 1.45 -12.80 35.39
C LYS A 292 0.62 -14.05 35.64
N LYS A 293 1.28 -15.20 35.84
CA LYS A 293 0.66 -16.38 36.43
C LYS A 293 0.17 -15.92 37.80
N VAL A 294 -1.11 -15.61 37.92
CA VAL A 294 -1.74 -15.44 39.22
C VAL A 294 -1.86 -16.84 39.81
N SER A 295 -0.83 -17.31 40.53
CA SER A 295 -0.97 -18.44 41.43
C SER A 295 -1.66 -17.93 42.70
N GLY A 296 -2.97 -17.73 42.61
CA GLY A 296 -3.82 -17.46 43.76
C GLY A 296 -4.59 -18.72 44.09
N THR A 297 -4.20 -19.40 45.17
CA THR A 297 -5.05 -20.38 45.87
C THR A 297 -6.26 -19.65 46.45
N LEU A 298 -7.32 -19.49 45.65
CA LEU A 298 -8.59 -18.95 46.09
C LEU A 298 -9.63 -20.07 46.20
N ARG A 299 -10.04 -20.28 47.45
CA ARG A 299 -11.05 -21.19 47.97
C ARG A 299 -12.28 -21.23 47.06
N ARG A 300 -12.71 -22.43 46.66
CA ARG A 300 -13.94 -22.69 45.91
C ARG A 300 -15.16 -22.08 46.63
N SER A 301 -15.73 -21.00 46.11
CA SER A 301 -17.11 -20.61 46.38
C SER A 301 -18.01 -21.00 45.19
N LYS A 302 -19.18 -21.55 45.51
CA LYS A 302 -20.15 -22.11 44.55
C LYS A 302 -20.98 -21.01 43.86
N LEU A 303 -20.36 -20.09 43.14
CA LEU A 303 -21.10 -19.08 42.37
C LEU A 303 -20.59 -18.81 40.93
N PRO A 304 -20.23 -19.80 40.08
CA PRO A 304 -19.75 -19.48 38.72
C PRO A 304 -20.86 -19.39 37.66
N HIS A 305 -22.14 -19.61 37.97
CA HIS A 305 -23.17 -19.73 36.93
C HIS A 305 -23.75 -18.41 36.40
N LEU A 306 -23.50 -17.26 37.04
CA LEU A 306 -24.19 -15.99 36.70
C LEU A 306 -23.30 -14.90 36.06
N LEU A 307 -21.99 -15.11 35.92
CA LEU A 307 -21.09 -14.14 35.29
C LEU A 307 -20.21 -14.81 34.23
N ARG A 308 -20.84 -15.22 33.13
CA ARG A 308 -20.16 -15.74 31.92
C ARG A 308 -19.62 -14.61 31.03
N LEU A 309 -19.01 -13.58 31.64
CA LEU A 309 -18.36 -12.45 30.95
C LEU A 309 -16.82 -12.58 30.86
N GLU A 310 -16.24 -13.67 31.39
CA GLU A 310 -14.82 -13.96 31.28
C GLU A 310 -14.52 -14.97 30.15
N SER A 311 -14.55 -14.53 28.89
CA SER A 311 -13.83 -15.24 27.80
C SER A 311 -13.62 -14.42 26.51
N SER A 312 -14.04 -13.16 26.45
CA SER A 312 -13.92 -12.39 25.21
C SER A 312 -12.46 -12.09 24.82
N ARG A 313 -11.56 -11.90 25.79
CA ARG A 313 -10.15 -11.56 25.49
C ARG A 313 -9.39 -12.66 24.74
N HIS A 314 -9.74 -13.94 24.95
CA HIS A 314 -9.09 -15.07 24.27
C HIS A 314 -9.70 -15.37 22.89
N LEU A 315 -10.94 -14.93 22.63
CA LEU A 315 -11.60 -15.06 21.33
C LEU A 315 -11.12 -13.99 20.32
N PHE A 316 -10.84 -12.78 20.79
CA PHE A 316 -10.43 -11.66 19.92
C PHE A 316 -8.92 -11.65 19.61
N LEU A 317 -8.08 -12.06 20.57
CA LEU A 317 -6.63 -11.97 20.48
C LEU A 317 -6.03 -13.33 20.86
N GLY A 318 -5.93 -14.25 19.89
CA GLY A 318 -5.20 -15.51 20.08
C GLY A 318 -3.81 -15.26 20.68
N LYS A 319 -3.27 -16.21 21.48
CA LYS A 319 -1.99 -16.10 22.22
C LYS A 319 -0.93 -15.29 21.46
N ALA A 320 -0.84 -13.99 21.75
CA ALA A 320 -0.06 -13.01 21.01
C ALA A 320 1.42 -13.05 21.42
N ARG A 321 2.09 -14.16 21.18
CA ARG A 321 3.56 -14.23 21.22
C ARG A 321 4.08 -13.87 19.82
N ASN A 322 4.59 -12.65 19.71
CA ASN A 322 5.35 -12.07 18.59
C ASN A 322 4.50 -11.48 17.47
N TRP A 323 4.11 -10.21 17.64
CA TRP A 323 3.40 -9.40 16.64
C TRP A 323 4.18 -9.24 15.32
N LEU A 324 5.52 -9.22 15.38
CA LEU A 324 6.41 -8.99 14.22
C LEU A 324 7.10 -10.27 13.71
N GLY A 325 6.84 -11.43 14.33
CA GLY A 325 7.51 -12.67 14.00
C GLY A 325 8.99 -12.69 14.43
N THR A 326 9.87 -13.12 13.52
CA THR A 326 11.33 -13.14 13.71
C THR A 326 11.96 -11.76 13.41
N PRO A 327 13.18 -11.47 13.90
CA PRO A 327 13.87 -10.22 13.57
C PRO A 327 14.07 -9.98 12.07
N CYS A 328 14.29 -11.03 11.28
CA CYS A 328 14.40 -10.90 9.82
C CYS A 328 13.05 -10.54 9.18
N GLU A 329 11.96 -11.16 9.63
CA GLU A 329 10.60 -10.81 9.17
C GLU A 329 10.24 -9.36 9.53
N GLY A 330 10.53 -8.91 10.75
CA GLY A 330 10.29 -7.52 11.16
C GLY A 330 11.09 -6.50 10.35
N ARG A 331 12.37 -6.79 10.06
CA ARG A 331 13.21 -5.92 9.22
C ARG A 331 12.78 -5.93 7.76
N ALA A 332 12.35 -7.06 7.22
CA ALA A 332 11.80 -7.15 5.88
C ALA A 332 10.47 -6.39 5.76
N LEU A 333 9.57 -6.51 6.75
CA LEU A 333 8.34 -5.72 6.82
C LEU A 333 8.65 -4.22 6.80
N TYR A 334 9.57 -3.77 7.65
CA TYR A 334 9.96 -2.36 7.72
C TYR A 334 10.57 -1.87 6.40
N GLY A 335 11.56 -2.60 5.89
CA GLY A 335 12.27 -2.21 4.67
C GLY A 335 11.37 -2.23 3.43
N THR A 336 10.49 -3.22 3.30
CA THR A 336 9.54 -3.27 2.18
C THR A 336 8.43 -2.24 2.30
N ALA A 337 8.00 -1.88 3.51
CA ALA A 337 7.10 -0.76 3.72
C ALA A 337 7.72 0.57 3.29
N LEU A 338 9.01 0.78 3.59
CA LEU A 338 9.75 1.95 3.14
C LEU A 338 9.93 1.97 1.61
N LEU A 339 10.27 0.82 1.02
CA LEU A 339 10.40 0.68 -0.44
C LEU A 339 9.09 0.98 -1.16
N PHE A 340 7.98 0.47 -0.65
CA PHE A 340 6.63 0.75 -1.14
C PHE A 340 6.33 2.25 -1.09
N ALA A 341 6.57 2.89 0.06
CA ALA A 341 6.36 4.31 0.24
C ALA A 341 7.21 5.15 -0.73
N MET A 342 8.49 4.80 -0.89
CA MET A 342 9.41 5.53 -1.77
C MET A 342 9.12 5.33 -3.26
N SER A 343 8.43 4.26 -3.63
CA SER A 343 7.91 4.09 -4.99
C SER A 343 6.90 5.20 -5.36
N HIS A 344 6.35 5.89 -4.37
CA HIS A 344 5.43 7.02 -4.51
C HIS A 344 6.12 8.38 -4.25
N ALA A 345 7.45 8.44 -4.21
CA ALA A 345 8.21 9.67 -3.94
C ALA A 345 8.03 10.76 -5.02
N ASN A 346 7.38 10.45 -6.14
CA ASN A 346 7.05 11.43 -7.17
C ASN A 346 6.05 12.50 -6.67
N VAL A 347 5.34 12.25 -5.57
CA VAL A 347 4.38 13.19 -4.98
C VAL A 347 4.74 13.38 -3.50
N TRP A 348 5.63 14.32 -3.20
CA TRP A 348 6.00 14.62 -1.82
C TRP A 348 4.91 15.46 -1.12
N PRO A 349 4.51 15.18 0.15
CA PRO A 349 5.04 14.22 1.12
C PRO A 349 4.27 12.88 1.25
N ALA A 350 3.58 12.42 0.20
CA ALA A 350 2.76 11.20 0.23
C ALA A 350 3.46 9.94 0.79
N PRO A 351 4.77 9.71 0.59
CA PRO A 351 5.44 8.54 1.16
C PRO A 351 5.36 8.41 2.68
N ILE A 352 5.24 9.53 3.43
CA ILE A 352 5.23 9.50 4.90
C ILE A 352 4.01 8.71 5.44
N PRO A 353 2.76 9.07 5.12
CA PRO A 353 1.59 8.27 5.51
C PRO A 353 1.56 6.90 4.82
N LEU A 354 2.02 6.79 3.57
CA LEU A 354 2.05 5.49 2.86
C LEU A 354 2.98 4.47 3.53
N PHE A 355 4.05 4.92 4.19
CA PHE A 355 4.89 4.05 5.00
C PHE A 355 4.10 3.40 6.15
N LEU A 356 3.25 4.18 6.84
CA LEU A 356 2.40 3.67 7.93
C LEU A 356 1.34 2.69 7.41
N LEU A 357 0.69 3.03 6.29
CA LEU A 357 -0.23 2.12 5.62
C LEU A 357 0.46 0.81 5.26
N ALA A 358 1.65 0.91 4.66
CA ALA A 358 2.41 -0.24 4.18
C ALA A 358 2.87 -1.18 5.31
N LEU A 359 3.20 -0.64 6.48
CA LEU A 359 3.44 -1.43 7.69
C LEU A 359 2.18 -2.23 8.11
N GLY A 360 1.00 -1.60 8.07
CA GLY A 360 -0.27 -2.25 8.38
C GLY A 360 -0.63 -3.37 7.40
N LEU A 361 -0.52 -3.09 6.10
CA LEU A 361 -0.76 -4.05 5.02
C LEU A 361 0.20 -5.23 5.09
N GLY A 362 1.51 -4.95 5.23
CA GLY A 362 2.54 -5.98 5.31
C GLY A 362 2.43 -6.84 6.57
N TRP A 363 2.05 -6.24 7.71
CA TRP A 363 1.76 -6.99 8.93
C TRP A 363 0.55 -7.90 8.75
N LEU A 364 -0.54 -7.40 8.16
CA LEU A 364 -1.74 -8.17 7.92
C LEU A 364 -1.45 -9.36 6.99
N ALA A 365 -0.72 -9.13 5.89
CA ALA A 365 -0.28 -10.17 4.95
C ALA A 365 0.55 -11.24 5.66
N GLN A 366 1.52 -10.86 6.49
CA GLN A 366 2.34 -11.79 7.27
C GLN A 366 1.48 -12.57 8.28
N ARG A 367 0.55 -11.90 8.96
CA ARG A 367 -0.28 -12.47 10.01
C ARG A 367 -1.30 -13.47 9.47
N THR A 368 -1.91 -13.19 8.32
CA THR A 368 -2.97 -14.03 7.74
C THR A 368 -2.45 -15.00 6.68
N GLN A 369 -1.26 -14.73 6.13
CA GLN A 369 -0.72 -15.44 4.97
C GLN A 369 -1.71 -15.39 3.79
N SER A 370 -2.35 -14.25 3.57
CA SER A 370 -3.26 -14.03 2.44
C SER A 370 -3.16 -12.58 2.01
N LEU A 371 -3.17 -12.36 0.70
CA LEU A 371 -3.20 -11.01 0.14
C LEU A 371 -4.61 -10.42 0.10
N LEU A 372 -5.67 -11.21 0.31
CA LEU A 372 -7.04 -10.72 0.22
C LEU A 372 -7.33 -9.61 1.23
N GLY A 373 -6.90 -9.76 2.48
CA GLY A 373 -7.09 -8.73 3.51
C GLY A 373 -6.36 -7.42 3.16
N PRO A 374 -5.05 -7.46 2.87
CA PRO A 374 -4.29 -6.30 2.38
C PRO A 374 -4.91 -5.67 1.12
N MET A 375 -5.30 -6.45 0.12
CA MET A 375 -5.92 -5.94 -1.11
C MET A 375 -7.23 -5.19 -0.82
N ILE A 376 -8.08 -5.74 0.06
CA ILE A 376 -9.34 -5.08 0.46
C ILE A 376 -9.05 -3.78 1.21
N TRP A 377 -8.15 -3.79 2.19
CA TRP A 377 -7.79 -2.58 2.91
C TRP A 377 -7.22 -1.52 1.96
N HIS A 378 -6.24 -1.90 1.14
CA HIS A 378 -5.60 -1.00 0.20
C HIS A 378 -6.60 -0.42 -0.82
N ALA A 379 -7.47 -1.24 -1.39
CA ALA A 379 -8.55 -0.79 -2.27
C ALA A 379 -9.48 0.23 -1.58
N LEU A 380 -9.88 -0.03 -0.34
CA LEU A 380 -10.73 0.89 0.44
C LEU A 380 -10.00 2.20 0.77
N PHE A 381 -8.72 2.14 1.13
CA PHE A 381 -7.89 3.31 1.36
C PHE A 381 -7.84 4.20 0.10
N ASN A 382 -7.56 3.60 -1.06
CA ASN A 382 -7.55 4.31 -2.34
C ASN A 382 -8.95 4.79 -2.75
N GLY A 383 -10.00 4.06 -2.35
CA GLY A 383 -11.38 4.47 -2.52
C GLY A 383 -11.71 5.76 -1.78
N VAL A 384 -11.13 6.02 -0.60
CA VAL A 384 -11.32 7.30 0.13
C VAL A 384 -10.86 8.47 -0.72
N ALA A 385 -9.68 8.38 -1.35
CA ALA A 385 -9.17 9.41 -2.24
C ALA A 385 -10.12 9.62 -3.46
N CYS A 386 -10.73 8.56 -3.99
CA CYS A 386 -11.72 8.70 -5.06
C CYS A 386 -12.98 9.42 -4.59
N VAL A 387 -13.49 9.12 -3.39
CA VAL A 387 -14.67 9.81 -2.82
C VAL A 387 -14.35 11.27 -2.49
N GLU A 388 -13.17 11.55 -1.93
CA GLU A 388 -12.67 12.91 -1.71
C GLU A 388 -12.72 13.74 -3.01
N LEU A 389 -12.18 13.21 -4.11
CA LEU A 389 -12.20 13.89 -5.40
C LEU A 389 -13.62 14.19 -5.91
N LEU A 390 -14.60 13.35 -5.58
CA LEU A 390 -16.01 13.59 -5.92
C LEU A 390 -16.63 14.69 -5.05
N LEU A 391 -16.32 14.69 -3.75
CA LEU A 391 -16.83 15.69 -2.79
C LEU A 391 -16.21 17.07 -3.00
N THR A 392 -14.96 17.17 -3.46
CA THR A 392 -14.33 18.47 -3.77
C THR A 392 -14.92 19.13 -5.02
N ARG A 393 -15.62 18.36 -5.87
CA ARG A 393 -16.26 18.88 -7.10
C ARG A 393 -17.72 19.31 -6.90
N SER A 394 -18.38 18.83 -5.85
CA SER A 394 -19.73 19.24 -5.46
C SER A 394 -19.70 20.53 -4.66
#